data_AF-A0A4V2XHU0-F1
#
_entry.id   AF-A0A4V2XHU0-F1
#
_cell.length_a   1.000
_cell.length_b   1.000
_cell.length_c   1.000
_cell.angle_alpha   90.00
_cell.angle_beta   90.00
_cell.angle_gamma   90.00
#
_symmetry.space_group_name_H-M   'P 1'
#
loop_
_entity.id
_entity.type
_entity.pdbx_description
1 polymer ?
#
loop_
_entity_poly.entity_id
_entity_poly.type
_entity_poly.pdbx_seq_one_letter_code
_entity_poly.pdbx_strand_id
1 'polypeptide(L)'
;MTGVVSIGCGVLLSSILAASVLGKVRNLPSLMNSLIALGFARGRVSSCLAGMALVAEAGTLGIFIVSPVAGREAAFLAFALSTGLLTAFTLTIIIALKRGLIVRCACFGKGGEVFSRRHVARNMALVLAALAGGGATACMGEVDWRLVPGPVLTGIVGATFLIFIDDLVDLFS
;
A
#
# COMPACT_ATOMS: atom_id res chain seq x y z
N MET A 1 -10.80 12.81 18.28
CA MET A 1 -9.53 12.88 17.52
C MET A 1 -9.14 11.53 16.91
N THR A 2 -9.31 10.40 17.61
CA THR A 2 -8.99 9.05 17.11
C THR A 2 -9.76 8.67 15.83
N GLY A 3 -11.06 8.99 15.74
CA GLY A 3 -11.85 8.75 14.52
C GLY A 3 -11.33 9.48 13.28
N VAL A 4 -10.83 10.71 13.44
CA VAL A 4 -10.25 11.51 12.34
C VAL A 4 -8.99 10.86 11.80
N VAL A 5 -8.10 10.37 12.68
CA VAL A 5 -6.87 9.68 12.29
C VAL A 5 -7.18 8.39 11.53
N SER A 6 -8.11 7.56 12.03
CA SER A 6 -8.50 6.33 11.35
C SER A 6 -9.06 6.59 9.94
N ILE A 7 -9.95 7.57 9.80
CA ILE A 7 -10.51 7.92 8.48
C ILE A 7 -9.43 8.42 7.53
N GLY A 8 -8.56 9.34 7.97
CA GLY A 8 -7.50 9.89 7.13
C GLY A 8 -6.51 8.82 6.68
N CYS A 9 -6.05 7.97 7.61
CA CYS A 9 -5.17 6.85 7.29
C CYS A 9 -5.84 5.80 6.40
N GLY A 10 -7.12 5.50 6.62
CA GLY A 10 -7.87 4.56 5.81
C GLY A 10 -8.04 5.03 4.36
N VAL A 11 -8.36 6.31 4.16
CA VAL A 11 -8.47 6.92 2.83
C VAL A 11 -7.11 6.96 2.12
N LEU A 12 -6.04 7.29 2.84
CA LEU A 12 -4.69 7.29 2.31
C LEU A 12 -4.27 5.89 1.84
N LEU A 13 -4.46 4.88 2.68
CA LEU A 13 -4.06 3.49 2.37
C LEU A 13 -4.92 2.88 1.27
N SER A 14 -6.24 3.10 1.30
CA SER A 14 -7.15 2.59 0.25
C SER A 14 -6.84 3.22 -1.11
N SER A 15 -6.51 4.51 -1.17
CA SER A 15 -6.11 5.18 -2.41
C SER A 15 -4.83 4.58 -3.00
N ILE A 16 -3.83 4.30 -2.15
CA ILE A 16 -2.55 3.71 -2.56
C ILE A 16 -2.72 2.25 -2.98
N LEU A 17 -3.51 1.47 -2.23
CA LEU A 17 -3.84 0.08 -2.60
C LEU A 17 -4.60 0.04 -3.93
N ALA A 18 -5.56 0.95 -4.15
CA ALA A 18 -6.26 1.07 -5.42
C ALA A 18 -5.30 1.38 -6.57
N ALA A 19 -4.38 2.33 -6.40
CA ALA A 19 -3.36 2.64 -7.39
C ALA A 19 -2.45 1.42 -7.68
N SER A 20 -2.00 0.70 -6.64
CA SER A 20 -1.19 -0.52 -6.76
C SER A 20 -1.91 -1.64 -7.51
N VAL A 21 -3.17 -1.92 -7.16
CA VAL A 21 -3.99 -2.95 -7.81
C VAL A 21 -4.20 -2.60 -9.28
N LEU A 22 -4.56 -1.34 -9.59
CA LEU A 22 -4.72 -0.88 -10.96
C LEU A 22 -3.42 -0.99 -11.77
N GLY A 23 -2.28 -0.67 -11.16
CA GLY A 23 -0.95 -0.83 -11.77
C GLY A 23 -0.64 -2.30 -12.09
N LYS A 24 -0.88 -3.20 -11.14
CA LYS A 24 -0.60 -4.64 -11.26
C LYS A 24 -1.53 -5.33 -12.26
N VAL A 25 -2.82 -5.03 -12.25
CA VAL A 25 -3.79 -5.60 -13.22
C VAL A 25 -3.42 -5.20 -14.64
N ARG A 26 -2.92 -3.97 -14.85
CA ARG A 26 -2.47 -3.50 -16.16
C ARG A 26 -1.16 -4.14 -16.64
N ASN A 27 -0.28 -4.60 -15.73
CA ASN A 27 1.06 -5.08 -16.05
C ASN A 27 1.47 -6.37 -15.29
N LEU A 28 0.58 -7.37 -15.23
CA LEU A 28 0.84 -8.68 -14.61
C LEU A 28 2.17 -9.36 -15.05
N PRO A 29 2.57 -9.32 -16.35
CA PRO A 29 3.85 -9.90 -16.77
C PRO A 29 5.08 -9.26 -16.11
N SER A 30 5.04 -7.95 -15.83
CA SER A 30 6.14 -7.23 -15.17
C SER A 30 6.33 -7.68 -13.71
N LEU A 31 5.22 -7.96 -13.02
CA LEU A 31 5.25 -8.49 -11.66
C LEU A 31 5.87 -9.89 -11.61
N MET A 32 5.53 -10.76 -12.57
CA MET A 32 6.13 -12.09 -12.67
C MET A 32 7.65 -12.02 -12.90
N ASN A 33 8.10 -11.15 -13.80
CA ASN A 33 9.53 -10.95 -14.07
C ASN A 33 10.28 -10.44 -12.84
N SER A 34 9.66 -9.56 -12.06
CA SER A 34 10.23 -9.04 -10.81
C SER A 34 10.42 -10.14 -9.75
N LEU A 35 9.45 -11.04 -9.61
CA LEU A 35 9.54 -12.18 -8.68
C LEU A 35 10.61 -13.20 -9.09
N ILE A 36 10.76 -13.43 -10.40
CA ILE A 36 11.83 -14.28 -10.94
C ILE A 36 13.20 -13.65 -10.68
N ALA A 37 13.34 -12.33 -10.92
CA ALA A 37 14.58 -11.59 -10.69
C ALA A 37 15.00 -11.57 -9.20
N LEU A 38 14.02 -11.56 -8.28
CA LEU A 38 14.27 -11.66 -6.84
C LEU A 38 14.72 -13.06 -6.38
N GLY A 39 14.61 -14.07 -7.24
CA GLY A 39 14.97 -15.45 -6.93
C GLY A 39 14.02 -16.14 -5.94
N PHE A 40 12.84 -15.55 -5.65
CA PHE A 40 11.85 -16.15 -4.75
C PHE A 40 11.12 -17.33 -5.37
N ALA A 41 11.02 -17.40 -6.71
CA ALA A 41 10.28 -18.46 -7.39
C ALA A 41 10.68 -18.59 -8.87
N ARG A 42 10.57 -19.81 -9.41
CA ARG A 42 10.70 -20.12 -10.84
C ARG A 42 9.37 -20.67 -11.39
N GLY A 43 9.00 -20.30 -12.60
CA GLY A 43 7.84 -20.86 -13.31
C GLY A 43 6.49 -20.56 -12.64
N ARG A 44 5.64 -21.59 -12.45
CA ARG A 44 4.27 -21.41 -11.91
C ARG A 44 4.21 -20.81 -10.50
N VAL A 45 5.27 -20.97 -9.70
CA VAL A 45 5.29 -20.47 -8.32
C VAL A 45 5.32 -18.93 -8.29
N SER A 46 5.99 -18.27 -9.25
CA SER A 46 5.99 -16.79 -9.32
C SER A 46 4.63 -16.26 -9.75
N SER A 47 3.93 -16.95 -10.66
CA SER A 47 2.55 -16.59 -11.03
C SER A 47 1.59 -16.75 -9.86
N CYS A 48 1.74 -17.83 -9.07
CA CYS A 48 0.93 -18.04 -7.87
C CYS A 48 1.17 -16.96 -6.82
N LEU A 49 2.44 -16.64 -6.52
CA LEU A 49 2.79 -15.57 -5.58
C LEU A 49 2.31 -14.19 -6.05
N ALA A 50 2.45 -13.87 -7.34
CA ALA A 50 1.93 -12.64 -7.92
C ALA A 50 0.40 -12.55 -7.79
N GLY A 51 -0.30 -13.65 -8.08
CA GLY A 51 -1.75 -13.75 -7.93
C GLY A 51 -2.19 -13.60 -6.47
N MET A 52 -1.54 -14.30 -5.54
CA MET A 52 -1.84 -14.20 -4.11
C MET A 52 -1.61 -12.79 -3.57
N ALA A 53 -0.52 -12.12 -3.98
CA ALA A 53 -0.27 -10.74 -3.59
C ALA A 53 -1.35 -9.79 -4.12
N LEU A 54 -1.77 -9.97 -5.38
CA LEU A 54 -2.84 -9.18 -5.99
C LEU A 54 -4.18 -9.42 -5.28
N VAL A 55 -4.53 -10.67 -5.00
CA VAL A 55 -5.75 -11.03 -4.26
C VAL A 55 -5.74 -10.46 -2.85
N ALA A 56 -4.59 -10.51 -2.16
CA ALA A 56 -4.46 -9.95 -0.82
C ALA A 56 -4.61 -8.42 -0.82
N GLU A 57 -4.02 -7.72 -1.79
CA GLU A 57 -4.17 -6.26 -1.93
C GLU A 57 -5.60 -5.86 -2.29
N ALA A 58 -6.20 -6.52 -3.29
CA ALA A 58 -7.56 -6.27 -3.71
C ALA A 58 -8.57 -6.61 -2.60
N GLY A 59 -8.33 -7.70 -1.87
CA GLY A 59 -9.13 -8.09 -0.71
C GLY A 59 -9.03 -7.06 0.41
N THR A 60 -7.83 -6.59 0.74
CA THR A 60 -7.62 -5.55 1.76
C THR A 60 -8.32 -4.24 1.37
N LEU A 61 -8.23 -3.84 0.10
CA LEU A 61 -8.97 -2.69 -0.44
C LEU A 61 -10.49 -2.88 -0.32
N GLY A 62 -10.99 -4.06 -0.68
CA GLY A 62 -12.41 -4.40 -0.53
C GLY A 62 -12.89 -4.29 0.92
N ILE A 63 -12.10 -4.78 1.87
CA ILE A 63 -12.41 -4.66 3.30
C ILE A 63 -12.43 -3.19 3.72
N PHE A 64 -11.49 -2.35 3.28
CA PHE A 64 -11.54 -0.91 3.57
C PHE A 64 -12.83 -0.26 3.04
N ILE A 65 -13.25 -0.58 1.82
CA ILE A 65 -14.47 -0.03 1.21
C ILE A 65 -15.72 -0.43 1.99
N VAL A 66 -15.80 -1.67 2.45
CA VAL A 66 -16.96 -2.21 3.17
C VAL A 66 -16.92 -1.89 4.68
N SER A 67 -15.76 -1.53 5.22
CA SER A 67 -15.57 -1.26 6.66
C SER A 67 -16.53 -0.24 7.29
N PRO A 68 -17.00 0.83 6.61
CA PRO A 68 -17.97 1.76 7.19
C PRO A 68 -19.32 1.09 7.51
N VAL A 69 -19.67 0.02 6.79
CA VAL A 69 -20.92 -0.74 6.95
C VAL A 69 -20.72 -1.99 7.79
N ALA A 70 -19.60 -2.70 7.60
CA ALA A 70 -19.27 -3.92 8.34
C ALA A 70 -18.79 -3.67 9.79
N GLY A 71 -18.50 -2.41 10.12
CA GLY A 71 -18.14 -2.01 11.47
C GLY A 71 -16.65 -2.06 11.78
N ARG A 72 -16.33 -1.83 13.05
CA ARG A 72 -14.98 -1.56 13.54
C ARG A 72 -13.99 -2.72 13.36
N GLU A 73 -14.47 -3.96 13.52
CA GLU A 73 -13.64 -5.16 13.35
C GLU A 73 -13.10 -5.28 11.92
N ALA A 74 -13.93 -4.95 10.92
CA ALA A 74 -13.51 -4.93 9.52
C ALA A 74 -12.46 -3.85 9.25
N ALA A 75 -12.62 -2.65 9.81
CA ALA A 75 -11.63 -1.58 9.71
C ALA A 75 -10.29 -2.00 10.33
N PHE A 76 -10.32 -2.58 11.54
CA PHE A 76 -9.11 -3.07 12.21
C PHE A 76 -8.41 -4.16 11.39
N LEU A 77 -9.17 -5.12 10.85
CA LEU A 77 -8.65 -6.16 9.97
C LEU A 77 -7.98 -5.57 8.71
N ALA A 78 -8.58 -4.56 8.09
CA ALA A 78 -7.99 -3.89 6.92
C ALA A 78 -6.65 -3.22 7.25
N PHE A 79 -6.56 -2.52 8.40
CA PHE A 79 -5.30 -1.94 8.87
C PHE A 79 -4.23 -3.00 9.18
N ALA A 80 -4.62 -4.11 9.82
CA ALA A 80 -3.71 -5.21 10.13
C ALA A 80 -3.16 -5.87 8.85
N LEU A 81 -4.03 -6.18 7.89
CA LEU A 81 -3.64 -6.72 6.58
C LEU A 81 -2.74 -5.76 5.81
N SER A 82 -3.07 -4.46 5.81
CA SER A 82 -2.24 -3.43 5.16
C SER A 82 -0.85 -3.37 5.78
N THR A 83 -0.76 -3.40 7.10
CA THR A 83 0.52 -3.43 7.83
C THR A 83 1.36 -4.63 7.41
N GLY A 84 0.77 -5.82 7.37
CA GLY A 84 1.44 -7.05 6.94
C GLY A 84 1.93 -6.97 5.50
N LEU A 85 1.07 -6.54 4.58
CA LEU A 85 1.39 -6.39 3.16
C LEU A 85 2.52 -5.39 2.92
N LEU A 86 2.41 -4.19 3.52
CA LEU A 86 3.42 -3.14 3.39
C LEU A 86 4.75 -3.57 4.00
N THR A 87 4.74 -4.26 5.13
CA THR A 87 5.95 -4.79 5.77
C THR A 87 6.61 -5.85 4.89
N ALA A 88 5.84 -6.81 4.37
CA ALA A 88 6.35 -7.83 3.47
C ALA A 88 6.98 -7.20 2.21
N PHE A 89 6.29 -6.23 1.60
CA PHE A 89 6.79 -5.52 0.43
C PHE A 89 8.07 -4.72 0.75
N THR A 90 8.13 -4.08 1.91
CA THR A 90 9.33 -3.36 2.38
C THR A 90 10.51 -4.30 2.57
N LEU A 91 10.30 -5.46 3.19
CA LEU A 91 11.33 -6.48 3.37
C LEU A 91 11.84 -7.00 2.02
N THR A 92 10.94 -7.24 1.06
CA THR A 92 11.32 -7.63 -0.31
C THR A 92 12.24 -6.59 -0.96
N ILE A 93 11.92 -5.30 -0.85
CA ILE A 93 12.77 -4.22 -1.38
C ILE A 93 14.13 -4.20 -0.68
N ILE A 94 14.17 -4.29 0.66
CA ILE A 94 15.41 -4.32 1.43
C ILE A 94 16.29 -5.51 1.04
N ILE A 95 15.71 -6.70 0.88
CA ILE A 95 16.42 -7.91 0.46
C ILE A 95 17.00 -7.72 -0.96
N ALA A 96 16.22 -7.16 -1.88
CA ALA A 96 16.67 -6.88 -3.24
C ALA A 96 17.88 -5.93 -3.26
N LEU A 97 17.79 -4.83 -2.50
CA LEU A 97 18.86 -3.85 -2.36
C LEU A 97 20.11 -4.44 -1.73
N LYS A 98 19.97 -5.23 -0.66
CA LYS A 98 21.09 -5.92 0.00
C LYS A 98 21.79 -6.93 -0.90
N ARG A 99 21.05 -7.53 -1.84
CA ARG A 99 21.60 -8.45 -2.85
C ARG A 99 22.11 -7.74 -4.10
N GLY A 100 22.02 -6.41 -4.19
CA GLY A 100 22.43 -5.64 -5.36
C GLY A 100 21.60 -5.93 -6.62
N LEU A 101 20.36 -6.40 -6.47
CA LEU A 101 19.50 -6.75 -7.59
C LEU A 101 18.84 -5.50 -8.19
N ILE A 102 18.90 -5.38 -9.51
CA ILE A 102 18.19 -4.35 -10.27
C ILE A 102 16.80 -4.89 -10.61
N VAL A 103 15.84 -4.60 -9.74
CA VAL A 103 14.43 -5.01 -9.90
C VAL A 103 13.58 -3.76 -10.10
N ARG A 104 12.66 -3.80 -11.06
CA ARG A 104 11.73 -2.70 -11.35
C ARG A 104 10.44 -2.87 -10.57
N CYS A 105 9.92 -1.79 -9.99
CA CYS A 105 8.65 -1.79 -9.29
C CYS A 105 7.50 -1.87 -10.30
N ALA A 106 6.77 -3.00 -10.32
CA ALA A 106 5.57 -3.14 -11.16
C ALA A 106 4.30 -2.48 -10.55
N CYS A 107 4.41 -1.86 -9.37
CA CYS A 107 3.26 -1.32 -8.64
C CYS A 107 2.85 0.09 -9.12
N PHE A 108 3.78 0.85 -9.73
CA PHE A 108 3.53 2.22 -10.20
C PHE A 108 4.03 2.39 -11.65
N GLY A 109 3.10 2.56 -12.59
CA GLY A 109 3.40 3.03 -13.96
C GLY A 109 3.88 1.99 -14.99
N LYS A 110 3.98 2.44 -16.26
CA LYS A 110 4.27 1.61 -17.45
C LYS A 110 5.75 1.23 -17.64
N GLY A 111 6.66 1.76 -16.83
CA GLY A 111 8.11 1.54 -16.98
C GLY A 111 8.84 0.98 -15.76
N GLY A 112 8.21 1.02 -14.58
CA GLY A 112 8.73 0.57 -13.29
C GLY A 112 10.09 1.17 -12.91
N GLU A 113 10.11 2.01 -11.87
CA GLU A 113 11.36 2.50 -11.28
C GLU A 113 12.19 1.36 -10.70
N VAL A 114 13.51 1.47 -10.79
CA VAL A 114 14.43 0.54 -10.13
C VAL A 114 14.30 0.75 -8.62
N PHE A 115 14.22 -0.36 -7.87
CA PHE A 115 14.13 -0.28 -6.42
C PHE A 115 15.22 0.60 -5.83
N SER A 116 14.79 1.57 -5.02
CA SER A 116 15.65 2.54 -4.35
C SER A 116 15.35 2.60 -2.85
N ARG A 117 16.26 3.23 -2.09
CA ARG A 117 16.03 3.48 -0.65
C ARG A 117 14.80 4.38 -0.39
N ARG A 118 14.38 5.17 -1.39
CA ARG A 118 13.19 6.04 -1.28
C ARG A 118 11.92 5.23 -1.11
N HIS A 119 11.77 4.12 -1.85
CA HIS A 119 10.60 3.25 -1.69
C HIS A 119 10.53 2.60 -0.30
N VAL A 120 11.67 2.30 0.33
CA VAL A 120 11.71 1.80 1.71
C VAL A 120 11.19 2.86 2.66
N ALA A 121 11.66 4.11 2.54
CA ALA A 121 11.18 5.22 3.37
C ALA A 121 9.67 5.46 3.19
N ARG A 122 9.20 5.50 1.93
CA ARG A 122 7.77 5.67 1.60
C ARG A 122 6.92 4.55 2.21
N ASN A 123 7.29 3.28 2.01
CA ASN A 123 6.53 2.18 2.60
C ASN A 123 6.56 2.20 4.12
N MET A 124 7.67 2.57 4.75
CA MET A 124 7.72 2.68 6.20
C MET A 124 6.78 3.78 6.72
N ALA A 125 6.67 4.91 6.02
CA ALA A 125 5.66 5.91 6.34
C ALA A 125 4.23 5.34 6.23
N LEU A 126 3.96 4.50 5.23
CA LEU A 126 2.66 3.82 5.08
C LEU A 126 2.41 2.77 6.18
N VAL A 127 3.44 2.04 6.62
CA VAL A 127 3.34 1.12 7.76
C VAL A 127 2.98 1.89 9.02
N LEU A 128 3.64 3.02 9.29
CA LEU A 128 3.31 3.88 10.44
C LEU A 128 1.88 4.44 10.34
N ALA A 129 1.43 4.84 9.15
CA ALA A 129 0.04 5.26 8.94
C ALA A 129 -0.96 4.12 9.20
N ALA A 130 -0.64 2.89 8.79
CA ALA A 130 -1.48 1.73 9.05
C ALA A 130 -1.58 1.39 10.54
N LEU A 131 -0.46 1.44 11.26
CA LEU A 131 -0.42 1.24 12.71
C LEU A 131 -1.19 2.36 13.45
N ALA A 132 -1.01 3.62 13.03
CA ALA A 132 -1.72 4.75 13.61
C ALA A 132 -3.23 4.65 13.38
N GLY A 133 -3.66 4.33 12.16
CA GLY A 133 -5.07 4.14 11.83
C GLY A 133 -5.69 2.95 12.57
N GLY A 134 -4.98 1.82 12.64
CA GLY A 134 -5.42 0.64 13.39
C GLY A 134 -5.52 0.88 14.89
N GLY A 135 -4.52 1.52 15.49
CA GLY A 135 -4.53 1.91 16.91
C GLY A 135 -5.64 2.92 17.23
N ALA A 136 -5.86 3.90 16.35
CA ALA A 136 -6.94 4.86 16.51
C ALA A 136 -8.32 4.20 16.39
N THR A 137 -8.47 3.20 15.51
CA THR A 137 -9.67 2.38 15.36
C THR A 137 -9.97 1.61 16.65
N ALA A 138 -8.94 1.12 17.34
CA ALA A 138 -9.08 0.43 18.63
C ALA A 138 -9.60 1.35 19.77
N CYS A 139 -9.56 2.66 19.60
CA CYS A 139 -10.05 3.65 20.56
C CYS A 139 -11.18 4.52 19.99
N MET A 140 -11.81 4.09 18.89
CA MET A 140 -12.92 4.83 18.27
C MET A 140 -14.22 4.64 19.07
N GLY A 141 -14.84 5.77 19.42
CA GLY A 141 -16.25 5.89 19.80
C GLY A 141 -17.09 6.43 18.64
N GLU A 142 -18.23 7.04 18.93
CA GLU A 142 -19.12 7.63 17.92
C GLU A 142 -18.39 8.70 17.07
N VAL A 143 -18.66 8.69 15.76
CA VAL A 143 -18.06 9.61 14.79
C VAL A 143 -19.06 10.72 14.47
N ASP A 144 -18.69 11.96 14.76
CA ASP A 144 -19.42 13.12 14.24
C ASP A 144 -19.15 13.26 12.73
N TRP A 145 -20.20 13.05 11.93
CA TRP A 145 -20.14 13.11 10.47
C TRP A 145 -19.66 14.47 9.95
N ARG A 146 -19.85 15.55 10.72
CA ARG A 146 -19.42 16.91 10.35
C ARG A 146 -17.90 17.05 10.28
N LEU A 147 -17.17 16.20 11.00
CA LEU A 147 -15.71 16.19 11.06
C LEU A 147 -15.06 15.26 10.02
N VAL A 148 -15.85 14.54 9.22
CA VAL A 148 -15.36 13.58 8.22
C VAL A 148 -14.69 14.22 7.00
N PRO A 149 -15.16 15.36 6.43
CA PRO A 149 -14.58 15.91 5.21
C PRO A 149 -13.09 16.24 5.31
N GLY A 150 -12.65 16.77 6.46
CA GLY A 150 -11.24 17.11 6.72
C GLY A 150 -10.29 15.92 6.58
N PRO A 151 -10.42 14.85 7.39
CA PRO A 151 -9.58 13.67 7.29
C PRO A 151 -9.61 13.00 5.92
N VAL A 152 -10.77 12.95 5.25
CA VAL A 152 -10.86 12.42 3.87
C VAL A 152 -9.98 13.22 2.91
N LEU A 153 -10.09 14.55 2.93
CA LEU A 153 -9.26 15.43 2.10
C LEU A 153 -7.77 15.26 2.42
N THR A 154 -7.40 15.21 3.70
CA THR A 154 -6.00 14.99 4.08
C THR A 154 -5.47 13.64 3.63
N GLY A 155 -6.30 12.59 3.68
CA GLY A 155 -5.94 11.26 3.20
C GLY A 155 -5.72 11.22 1.68
N ILE A 156 -6.60 11.88 0.91
CA ILE A 156 -6.46 12.00 -0.54
C ILE A 156 -5.20 12.79 -0.90
N VAL A 157 -5.02 13.99 -0.32
CA VAL A 157 -3.85 14.83 -0.58
C VAL A 157 -2.56 14.10 -0.21
N GLY A 158 -2.54 13.42 0.94
CA GLY A 158 -1.41 12.61 1.37
C GLY A 158 -1.11 11.45 0.41
N ALA A 159 -2.14 10.75 -0.06
CA ALA A 159 -1.98 9.68 -1.05
C ALA A 159 -1.44 10.22 -2.38
N THR A 160 -2.02 11.30 -2.92
CA THR A 160 -1.55 11.97 -4.13
C THR A 160 -0.09 12.38 -3.97
N PHE A 161 0.25 13.04 -2.88
CA PHE A 161 1.63 13.47 -2.60
C PHE A 161 2.59 12.27 -2.57
N LEU A 162 2.26 11.20 -1.85
CA LEU A 162 3.12 10.01 -1.77
C LEU A 162 3.22 9.22 -3.08
N ILE A 163 2.21 9.29 -3.94
CA ILE A 163 2.26 8.68 -5.27
C ILE A 163 3.19 9.47 -6.19
N PHE A 164 3.09 10.81 -6.17
CA PHE A 164 3.86 11.68 -7.06
C PHE A 164 5.22 12.11 -6.52
N ILE A 165 5.55 11.81 -5.26
CA ILE A 165 6.83 12.22 -4.66
C ILE A 165 8.02 11.63 -5.45
N ASP A 166 7.90 10.39 -5.92
CA ASP A 166 8.98 9.75 -6.67
C ASP A 166 9.13 10.43 -8.05
N ASP A 167 8.02 10.68 -8.77
CA ASP A 167 8.02 11.42 -10.05
C ASP A 167 8.58 12.85 -9.90
N LEU A 168 8.23 13.54 -8.80
CA LEU A 168 8.72 14.90 -8.51
C LEU A 168 10.22 14.90 -8.26
N VAL A 169 10.74 13.98 -7.46
CA VAL A 169 12.17 13.94 -7.16
C VAL A 169 12.97 13.59 -8.40
N ASP A 170 12.46 12.71 -9.26
CA ASP A 170 13.09 12.38 -10.54
C ASP A 170 13.08 13.56 -11.52
N LEU A 171 12.07 14.44 -11.49
CA LEU A 171 12.03 15.65 -12.33
C LEU A 171 13.11 16.69 -11.97
N PHE A 172 13.58 16.70 -10.71
CA PHE A 172 14.58 17.64 -10.22
C PHE A 172 15.98 17.02 -10.02
N SER A 173 16.19 15.77 -10.43
CA SER A 173 17.47 15.05 -10.39
C SER A 173 18.19 15.12 -11.73
#